data_AF-A0A3E4YKW5-F1
#
_entry.id   AF-A0A3E4YKW5-F1
#
_cell.length_a   1.000
_cell.length_b   1.000
_cell.length_c   1.000
_cell.angle_alpha   90.00
_cell.angle_beta   90.00
_cell.angle_gamma   90.00
#
_symmetry.space_group_name_H-M   'P 1'
#
loop_
_entity.id
_entity.type
_entity.pdbx_description
1 polymer ?
#
loop_
_entity_poly.entity_id
_entity_poly.type
_entity_poly.pdbx_seq_one_letter_code
_entity_poly.pdbx_strand_id
1 'polypeptide(L)'
;MHICLKRKVKVFIMGIIENNTVLNVMPVGFDNRLSRKALIGICGLSDRQVRKAIEDIVESKQAIIINMHKGYFIPNLENKTDRDYYRLFISQEESRINKLNKKMKSYNKMSEKILSDLNE
;
A
#
# COMPACT_ATOMS: atom_id res chain seq x y z
N MET A 1 -23.99 21.02 11.07
CA MET A 1 -22.56 20.68 11.30
C MET A 1 -22.33 19.40 12.13
N HIS A 2 -23.19 19.06 13.11
CA HIS A 2 -23.01 17.89 13.99
C HIS A 2 -23.07 16.51 13.30
N ILE A 3 -23.90 16.32 12.28
CA ILE A 3 -24.02 15.03 11.56
C ILE A 3 -22.74 14.69 10.78
N CYS A 4 -22.08 15.68 10.19
CA CYS A 4 -20.82 15.50 9.45
C CYS A 4 -19.68 15.05 10.38
N LEU A 5 -19.63 15.61 11.59
CA LEU A 5 -18.62 15.22 12.58
C LEU A 5 -18.81 13.77 13.05
N LYS A 6 -20.05 13.34 13.34
CA LYS A 6 -20.36 11.95 13.72
C LYS A 6 -19.97 10.94 12.63
N ARG A 7 -20.20 11.29 11.36
CA ARG A 7 -19.78 10.46 10.21
C ARG A 7 -18.25 10.37 10.11
N LYS A 8 -17.53 11.50 10.23
CA LYS A 8 -16.06 11.52 10.21
C LYS A 8 -15.45 10.67 11.33
N VAL A 9 -15.98 10.79 12.55
CA VAL A 9 -15.53 10.00 13.70
C VAL A 9 -15.78 8.50 13.46
N LYS A 10 -16.97 8.12 12.97
CA LYS A 10 -17.27 6.73 12.65
C LYS A 10 -16.32 6.15 11.59
N VAL A 11 -16.04 6.92 10.54
CA VAL A 11 -15.12 6.50 9.47
C VAL A 11 -13.69 6.35 10.00
N PHE A 12 -13.25 7.26 10.86
CA PHE A 12 -11.93 7.20 11.49
C PHE A 12 -11.78 5.95 12.38
N ILE A 13 -12.76 5.70 13.26
CA ILE A 13 -12.76 4.51 14.13
C ILE A 13 -12.78 3.23 13.29
N MET A 14 -13.58 3.19 12.22
CA MET A 14 -13.62 2.03 11.32
C MET A 14 -12.25 1.75 10.70
N GLY A 15 -11.55 2.79 10.21
CA GLY A 15 -10.20 2.63 9.67
C GLY A 15 -9.21 2.07 10.69
N ILE A 16 -9.27 2.51 11.96
CA ILE A 16 -8.42 1.95 13.03
C ILE A 16 -8.69 0.45 13.22
N ILE A 17 -9.97 0.05 13.25
CA ILE A 17 -10.35 -1.36 13.41
C ILE A 17 -9.84 -2.19 12.22
N GLU A 18 -10.03 -1.69 10.99
CA GLU A 18 -9.54 -2.35 9.77
C GLU A 18 -8.02 -2.53 9.81
N ASN A 19 -7.27 -1.48 10.18
CA ASN A 19 -5.81 -1.52 10.30
C ASN A 19 -5.35 -2.55 11.32
N ASN A 20 -5.90 -2.52 12.54
CA ASN A 20 -5.55 -3.47 13.58
C ASN A 20 -5.88 -4.91 13.17
N THR A 21 -7.01 -5.12 12.47
CA THR A 21 -7.40 -6.45 11.98
C THR A 21 -6.36 -7.00 10.99
N VAL A 22 -5.93 -6.18 10.03
CA VAL A 22 -4.92 -6.60 9.04
C VAL A 22 -3.55 -6.80 9.67
N LEU A 23 -3.13 -5.91 10.58
CA LEU A 23 -1.84 -6.00 11.24
C LEU A 23 -1.71 -7.27 12.09
N ASN A 24 -2.76 -7.60 12.87
CA ASN A 24 -2.77 -8.76 13.77
C ASN A 24 -2.66 -10.11 13.04
N VAL A 25 -3.06 -10.17 11.77
CA VAL A 25 -2.98 -11.40 10.96
C VAL A 25 -1.76 -11.43 10.04
N MET A 26 -0.99 -10.34 9.98
CA MET A 26 0.14 -10.23 9.08
C MET A 26 1.28 -11.13 9.57
N PRO A 27 1.74 -12.10 8.76
CA PRO A 27 2.80 -13.00 9.17
C PRO A 27 4.15 -12.29 9.19
N VAL A 28 5.05 -12.78 10.05
CA VAL A 28 6.47 -12.42 10.05
C VAL A 28 7.24 -13.49 9.28
N GLY A 29 8.15 -13.09 8.39
CA GLY A 29 8.96 -14.03 7.60
C GLY A 29 8.43 -14.27 6.19
N PHE A 30 9.31 -14.33 5.18
CA PHE A 30 8.93 -14.60 3.79
C PHE A 30 8.19 -15.93 3.62
N ASP A 31 8.60 -16.98 4.34
CA ASP A 31 8.02 -18.32 4.20
C ASP A 31 6.56 -18.39 4.68
N ASN A 32 6.16 -17.47 5.56
CA ASN A 32 4.81 -17.40 6.13
C ASN A 32 3.87 -16.46 5.36
N ARG A 33 4.34 -15.83 4.28
CA ARG A 33 3.61 -14.78 3.55
C ARG A 33 2.19 -15.19 3.15
N LEU A 34 1.25 -14.26 3.29
CA LEU A 34 -0.16 -14.47 2.93
C LEU A 34 -0.51 -13.82 1.59
N SER A 35 -1.22 -14.56 0.75
CA SER A 35 -1.83 -13.97 -0.44
C SER A 35 -2.90 -12.95 -0.05
N ARG A 36 -3.19 -12.00 -0.94
CA ARG A 36 -4.28 -11.03 -0.72
C ARG A 36 -5.64 -11.71 -0.50
N LYS A 37 -5.91 -12.80 -1.22
CA LYS A 37 -7.15 -13.58 -1.07
C LYS A 37 -7.25 -14.20 0.33
N ALA A 38 -6.13 -14.67 0.87
CA ALA A 38 -6.09 -15.18 2.24
C ALA A 38 -6.36 -14.06 3.26
N LEU A 39 -5.71 -12.89 3.11
CA LEU A 39 -5.96 -11.74 3.98
C LEU A 39 -7.44 -11.30 3.98
N ILE A 40 -8.06 -11.23 2.79
CA ILE A 40 -9.51 -10.94 2.65
C ILE A 40 -10.35 -11.95 3.42
N GLY A 41 -10.08 -13.25 3.24
CA GLY A 41 -10.83 -14.31 3.90
C GLY A 41 -10.68 -14.31 5.42
N ILE A 42 -9.46 -14.07 5.93
CA ILE A 42 -9.17 -14.05 7.36
C ILE A 42 -9.73 -12.79 8.02
N CYS A 43 -9.58 -11.62 7.39
CA CYS A 43 -10.01 -10.35 7.98
C CYS A 43 -11.51 -10.08 7.84
N GLY A 44 -12.20 -10.75 6.91
CA GLY A 44 -13.59 -10.42 6.56
C GLY A 44 -13.74 -9.04 5.91
N LEU A 45 -12.66 -8.49 5.35
CA LEU A 45 -12.59 -7.16 4.73
C LEU A 45 -12.63 -7.27 3.22
N SER A 46 -13.18 -6.26 2.54
CA SER A 46 -13.08 -6.18 1.08
C SER A 46 -11.63 -5.99 0.61
N ASP A 47 -11.33 -6.34 -0.64
CA ASP A 47 -10.01 -6.12 -1.26
C ASP A 47 -9.53 -4.66 -1.08
N ARG A 48 -10.44 -3.70 -1.28
CA ARG A 48 -10.16 -2.27 -1.12
C ARG A 48 -9.81 -1.91 0.33
N GLN A 49 -10.53 -2.44 1.31
CA GLN A 49 -10.24 -2.21 2.73
C GLN A 49 -8.89 -2.81 3.13
N VAL A 50 -8.58 -4.04 2.71
CA VAL A 50 -7.28 -4.67 2.98
C VAL A 50 -6.14 -3.84 2.39
N ARG A 51 -6.27 -3.40 1.14
CA ARG A 51 -5.25 -2.55 0.48
C ARG A 51 -5.03 -1.24 1.22
N LYS A 52 -6.12 -0.56 1.59
CA LYS A 52 -6.06 0.70 2.31
C LYS A 52 -5.46 0.51 3.71
N ALA A 53 -5.83 -0.54 4.41
CA ALA A 53 -5.28 -0.84 5.72
C ALA A 53 -3.77 -1.07 5.66
N ILE A 54 -3.27 -1.84 4.69
CA ILE A 54 -1.82 -2.05 4.50
C ILE A 54 -1.09 -0.73 4.24
N GLU A 55 -1.65 0.12 3.37
CA GLU A 55 -1.10 1.46 3.06
C GLU A 55 -1.05 2.32 4.32
N ASP A 56 -2.16 2.43 5.04
CA ASP A 56 -2.27 3.24 6.25
C ASP A 56 -1.32 2.72 7.38
N ILE A 57 -1.14 1.41 7.52
CA ILE A 57 -0.18 0.79 8.46
C ILE A 57 1.25 1.21 8.14
N VAL A 58 1.64 1.14 6.86
CA VAL A 58 3.00 1.49 6.41
C VAL A 58 3.25 3.00 6.53
N GLU A 59 2.30 3.83 6.09
CA GLU A 59 2.41 5.29 6.17
C GLU A 59 2.51 5.79 7.61
N SER A 60 1.76 5.18 8.52
CA SER A 60 1.81 5.47 9.96
C SER A 60 2.99 4.83 10.69
N LYS A 61 3.85 4.08 9.97
CA LYS A 61 5.06 3.41 10.48
C LYS A 61 4.78 2.39 11.60
N GLN A 62 3.57 1.83 11.66
CA GLN A 62 3.24 0.77 12.63
C GLN A 62 3.99 -0.53 12.33
N ALA A 63 4.13 -0.87 11.05
CA ALA A 63 4.92 -2.01 10.60
C ALA A 63 5.43 -1.79 9.17
N ILE A 64 6.54 -2.46 8.84
CA ILE A 64 6.98 -2.60 7.45
C ILE A 64 6.28 -3.82 6.87
N ILE A 65 5.42 -3.64 5.88
CA ILE A 65 4.75 -4.72 5.16
C ILE A 65 5.20 -4.68 3.71
N ILE A 66 5.78 -5.77 3.22
CA ILE A 66 6.22 -5.89 1.82
C ILE A 66 5.44 -6.97 1.09
N ASN A 67 5.34 -6.82 -0.23
CA ASN A 67 4.71 -7.82 -1.09
C ASN A 67 5.75 -8.43 -2.02
N MET A 68 6.08 -9.71 -1.79
CA MET A 68 7.00 -10.47 -2.64
C MET A 68 6.35 -11.76 -3.09
N HIS A 69 6.61 -12.16 -4.35
CA HIS A 69 6.10 -13.41 -4.92
C HIS A 69 4.59 -13.65 -4.67
N LYS A 70 3.79 -12.58 -4.76
CA LYS A 70 2.32 -12.57 -4.57
C LYS A 70 1.84 -12.78 -3.12
N GLY A 71 2.71 -12.57 -2.13
CA GLY A 71 2.35 -12.65 -0.71
C GLY A 71 2.85 -11.45 0.08
N TYR A 72 2.07 -11.06 1.08
CA TYR A 72 2.36 -9.99 2.03
C TYR A 72 2.91 -10.56 3.34
N PHE A 73 3.90 -9.89 3.92
CA PHE A 73 4.50 -10.24 5.21
C PHE A 73 5.28 -9.06 5.80
N ILE A 74 5.58 -9.16 7.09
CA ILE A 74 6.54 -8.31 7.80
C ILE A 74 7.90 -9.00 7.72
N PRO A 75 8.94 -8.35 7.13
CA PRO A 75 10.25 -8.97 7.02
C PRO A 75 10.90 -9.08 8.40
N ASN A 76 11.44 -10.26 8.74
CA ASN A 76 12.29 -10.45 9.89
C ASN A 76 13.73 -10.01 9.55
N LEU A 77 14.12 -8.82 10.00
CA LEU A 77 15.42 -8.26 9.66
C LEU A 77 16.62 -8.96 10.31
N GLU A 78 16.40 -9.87 11.27
CA GLU A 78 17.45 -10.75 11.79
C GLU A 78 17.78 -11.88 10.80
N ASN A 79 16.82 -12.26 9.96
CA ASN A 79 16.99 -13.28 8.92
C ASN A 79 17.59 -12.68 7.63
N LYS A 80 18.64 -13.31 7.10
CA LYS A 80 19.32 -12.83 5.89
C LYS A 80 18.41 -12.81 4.65
N THR A 81 17.65 -13.88 4.42
CA THR A 81 16.75 -14.02 3.28
C THR A 81 15.71 -12.90 3.27
N ASP A 82 15.11 -12.61 4.42
CA ASP A 82 14.14 -11.52 4.57
C ASP A 82 14.75 -10.14 4.34
N ARG A 83 15.98 -9.89 4.80
CA ARG A 83 16.71 -8.65 4.47
C ARG A 83 16.94 -8.50 2.98
N ASP A 84 17.28 -9.59 2.29
CA ASP A 84 17.53 -9.57 0.85
C ASP A 84 16.23 -9.32 0.07
N TYR A 85 15.11 -9.92 0.50
CA TYR A 85 13.80 -9.60 -0.06
C TYR A 85 13.35 -8.17 0.21
N TYR A 86 13.63 -7.64 1.39
CA TYR A 86 13.34 -6.25 1.71
C TYR A 86 14.11 -5.27 0.81
N ARG A 87 15.41 -5.51 0.58
CA ARG A 87 16.22 -4.71 -0.37
C ARG A 87 15.69 -4.82 -1.79
N LEU A 88 15.35 -6.03 -2.23
CA LEU A 88 14.80 -6.26 -3.55
C LEU A 88 13.46 -5.52 -3.73
N PHE A 89 12.60 -5.54 -2.72
CA PHE A 89 11.34 -4.80 -2.71
C PHE A 89 11.58 -3.29 -2.91
N ILE A 90 12.51 -2.68 -2.15
CA ILE A 90 12.86 -1.26 -2.30
C ILE A 90 13.29 -0.97 -3.74
N SER A 91 14.20 -1.78 -4.31
CA SER A 91 14.67 -1.58 -5.68
C SER A 91 13.54 -1.67 -6.72
N GLN A 92 12.56 -2.55 -6.51
CA GLN A 92 11.37 -2.66 -7.36
C GLN A 92 10.49 -1.40 -7.26
N GLU A 93 10.28 -0.87 -6.05
CA GLU A 93 9.49 0.33 -5.83
C GLU A 93 10.17 1.58 -6.41
N GLU A 94 11.50 1.73 -6.26
CA GLU A 94 12.27 2.79 -6.92
C GLU A 94 12.15 2.72 -8.44
N SER A 95 12.26 1.51 -9.01
CA SER A 95 12.07 1.28 -10.44
C SER A 95 10.66 1.65 -10.90
N ARG A 96 9.64 1.36 -10.09
CA ARG A 96 8.24 1.71 -10.34
C ARG A 96 8.03 3.22 -10.29
N ILE A 97 8.61 3.92 -9.31
CA ILE A 97 8.61 5.39 -9.22
C ILE A 97 9.26 6.00 -10.47
N ASN A 98 10.41 5.49 -10.90
CA ASN A 98 11.09 5.98 -12.10
C ASN A 98 10.25 5.81 -13.37
N LYS A 99 9.57 4.67 -13.53
CA LYS A 99 8.62 4.44 -14.65
C LYS A 99 7.44 5.42 -14.58
N LEU A 100 6.89 5.67 -13.40
CA LEU A 100 5.80 6.61 -13.20
C LEU A 100 6.23 8.04 -13.56
N ASN A 101 7.42 8.47 -13.12
CA ASN A 101 7.95 9.80 -13.43
C ASN A 101 8.16 10.00 -14.94
N LYS A 102 8.67 8.99 -15.66
CA LYS A 102 8.79 9.04 -17.13
C LYS A 102 7.42 9.18 -17.80
N LYS A 103 6.43 8.43 -17.32
CA LYS A 103 5.05 8.49 -17.82
C LYS A 103 4.44 9.88 -17.59
N MET A 104 4.60 10.45 -16.40
CA MET A 104 4.11 11.79 -16.07
C MET A 104 4.73 12.90 -16.92
N LYS A 105 6.05 12.84 -17.18
CA LYS A 105 6.71 13.77 -18.11
C LYS A 105 6.10 13.74 -19.50
N SER A 106 5.73 12.56 -19.99
CA SER A 106 5.08 12.41 -21.29
C SER A 106 3.69 13.04 -21.33
N TYR A 107 2.91 12.88 -20.25
CA TYR A 107 1.61 13.54 -20.12
C TYR A 107 1.72 15.05 -20.06
N ASN A 108 2.66 15.59 -19.27
CA ASN A 108 2.85 17.04 -19.18
C ASN A 108 3.20 17.65 -20.53
N LYS A 109 4.10 17.01 -21.30
CA LYS A 109 4.43 17.46 -22.67
C LYS A 109 3.21 17.46 -23.60
N MET A 110 2.35 16.44 -23.50
CA MET A 110 1.11 16.40 -24.28
C MET A 110 0.15 17.51 -23.86
N SER A 111 0.01 17.75 -22.56
CA SER A 111 -0.83 18.82 -22.02
C SER A 111 -0.35 20.21 -22.46
N GLU A 112 0.96 20.45 -22.47
CA GLU A 112 1.55 21.70 -22.98
C GLU A 112 1.20 21.93 -24.45
N LYS A 113 1.29 20.89 -25.29
CA LYS A 113 0.90 20.97 -26.70
C LYS A 113 -0.59 21.27 -26.86
N ILE A 114 -1.46 20.58 -26.11
CA ILE A 114 -2.90 20.84 -26.17
C ILE A 114 -3.21 22.28 -25.78
N LEU A 115 -2.52 22.81 -24.77
CA LEU A 115 -2.68 24.20 -24.34
C LEU A 115 -2.15 25.20 -25.38
N SER A 116 -1.08 24.91 -26.12
CA SER A 116 -0.64 25.78 -27.21
C SER A 116 -1.67 25.81 -28.35
N ASP A 117 -2.16 24.64 -28.75
CA ASP A 117 -3.11 24.50 -29.87
C ASP A 117 -4.48 25.17 -29.57
N LEU A 118 -4.82 25.40 -28.29
CA LEU A 118 -6.05 26.10 -27.87
C LEU A 118 -5.91 27.63 -27.80
N ASN A 119 -4.69 28.14 -27.78
CA ASN A 119 -4.39 29.57 -27.71
C ASN A 119 -4.03 30.18 -29.09
N GLU A 120 -3.96 29.35 -30.13
CA GLU A 120 -3.91 29.73 -31.55
C GLU A 120 -5.33 29.78 -32.16
#